data_AF-A0A6P0WIE4-F1
#
_entry.id   AF-A0A6P0WIE4-F1
#
_cell.length_a   1.000
_cell.length_b   1.000
_cell.length_c   1.000
_cell.angle_alpha   90.00
_cell.angle_beta   90.00
_cell.angle_gamma   90.00
#
_symmetry.space_group_name_H-M   'P 1'
#
loop_
_entity.id
_entity.type
_entity.pdbx_description
1 polymer ?
#
loop_
_entity_poly.entity_id
_entity_poly.type
_entity_poly.pdbx_seq_one_letter_code
_entity_poly.pdbx_strand_id
1 'polypeptide(L)'
;MPAKDIFHNTVRLALEKDGWLITKDPLYIKVGGSEMYIDLAAEQLIAAQKDNQSIAVEIKSFLQESEMSEFHVALGQCLDAVAHERLPWSPP
;
A
#
# COMPACT_ATOMS: atom_id res chain seq x y z
N MET A 1 -3.87 -15.31 0.54
CA MET A 1 -4.08 -13.87 0.27
C MET A 1 -4.60 -13.25 1.56
N PRO A 2 -4.08 -12.08 1.99
CA PRO A 2 -4.56 -11.40 3.19
C PRO A 2 -6.04 -11.02 3.05
N ALA A 3 -6.74 -10.94 4.18
CA ALA A 3 -8.10 -10.43 4.20
C ALA A 3 -8.07 -8.92 3.91
N LYS A 4 -8.95 -8.45 3.03
CA LYS A 4 -9.06 -7.02 2.68
C LYS A 4 -9.75 -6.27 3.81
N ASP A 5 -9.27 -5.04 4.07
CA ASP A 5 -9.99 -4.10 4.92
C ASP A 5 -11.36 -3.76 4.32
N ILE A 6 -12.36 -3.47 5.16
CA ILE A 6 -13.72 -3.17 4.71
C ILE A 6 -13.80 -1.93 3.80
N PHE A 7 -12.85 -0.99 3.92
CA PHE A 7 -12.78 0.20 3.09
C PHE A 7 -11.93 0.02 1.83
N HIS A 8 -11.43 -1.20 1.57
CA HIS A 8 -10.57 -1.48 0.42
C HIS A 8 -11.12 -0.95 -0.89
N ASN A 9 -12.36 -1.33 -1.22
CA ASN A 9 -13.00 -0.90 -2.47
C ASN A 9 -13.27 0.60 -2.50
N THR A 10 -13.59 1.20 -1.35
CA THR A 10 -13.83 2.65 -1.24
C THR A 10 -12.55 3.43 -1.56
N VAL A 11 -11.42 3.04 -0.97
CA VAL A 11 -10.11 3.67 -1.23
C VAL A 11 -9.66 3.45 -2.66
N ARG A 12 -9.79 2.22 -3.18
CA ARG A 12 -9.46 1.90 -4.58
C ARG A 12 -10.23 2.79 -5.55
N LEU A 13 -11.55 2.89 -5.39
CA LEU A 13 -12.39 3.74 -6.24
C LEU A 13 -12.06 5.22 -6.10
N ALA A 14 -11.67 5.68 -4.91
CA ALA A 14 -11.24 7.06 -4.71
C ALA A 14 -9.94 7.36 -5.49
N LEU A 15 -8.96 6.45 -5.44
CA LEU A 15 -7.72 6.56 -6.20
C LEU A 15 -7.97 6.54 -7.71
N GLU A 16 -8.78 5.61 -8.20
CA GLU A 16 -9.15 5.53 -9.64
C GLU A 16 -9.87 6.82 -10.11
N LYS A 17 -10.74 7.40 -9.28
CA LYS A 17 -11.42 8.66 -9.58
C LYS A 17 -10.51 9.89 -9.55
N ASP A 18 -9.44 9.84 -8.74
CA ASP A 18 -8.41 10.88 -8.65
C ASP A 18 -7.33 10.73 -9.75
N GLY A 19 -7.51 9.78 -10.68
CA GLY A 19 -6.62 9.60 -11.83
C GLY A 19 -5.42 8.69 -11.56
N TRP A 20 -5.45 7.88 -10.49
CA TRP A 20 -4.45 6.85 -10.26
C TRP A 20 -4.82 5.55 -10.99
N LEU A 21 -3.85 4.94 -11.64
CA LEU A 21 -3.92 3.59 -12.18
C LEU A 21 -3.48 2.60 -11.10
N ILE A 22 -4.38 1.73 -10.66
CA ILE A 22 -4.00 0.64 -9.75
C ILE A 22 -3.16 -0.39 -10.50
N THR A 23 -1.92 -0.61 -10.07
CA THR A 23 -0.96 -1.52 -10.74
C THR A 23 -0.82 -2.87 -10.03
N LYS A 24 -1.07 -2.92 -8.71
CA LYS A 24 -1.13 -4.15 -7.90
C LYS A 24 -2.21 -4.06 -6.82
N ASP A 25 -2.90 -5.16 -6.56
CA ASP A 25 -3.95 -5.30 -5.52
C ASP A 25 -4.06 -6.80 -5.17
N PRO A 26 -3.31 -7.31 -4.17
CA PRO A 26 -2.33 -6.61 -3.34
C PRO A 26 -0.95 -6.46 -4.01
N LEU A 27 -0.13 -5.54 -3.50
CA LEU A 27 1.30 -5.46 -3.79
C LEU A 27 2.06 -6.48 -2.94
N TYR A 28 2.82 -7.36 -3.57
CA TYR A 28 3.67 -8.34 -2.89
C TYR A 28 5.12 -7.85 -2.87
N ILE A 29 5.73 -7.85 -1.68
CA ILE A 29 7.13 -7.47 -1.44
C ILE A 29 7.85 -8.66 -0.79
N LYS A 30 9.03 -9.00 -1.33
CA LYS A 30 9.92 -10.03 -0.75
C LYS A 30 11.32 -9.46 -0.63
N VAL A 31 11.82 -9.35 0.60
CA VAL A 31 13.14 -8.78 0.88
C VAL A 31 13.77 -9.50 2.07
N GLY A 32 15.05 -9.87 1.97
CA GLY A 32 15.80 -10.47 3.07
C GLY A 32 15.25 -11.80 3.61
N GLY A 33 14.41 -12.51 2.83
CA GLY A 33 13.73 -13.74 3.26
C GLY A 33 12.38 -13.51 3.94
N SER A 34 11.99 -12.25 4.18
CA SER A 34 10.67 -11.87 4.67
C SER A 34 9.72 -11.56 3.51
N GLU A 35 8.46 -11.95 3.66
CA GLU A 35 7.39 -11.74 2.68
C GLU A 35 6.30 -10.84 3.28
N MET A 36 5.89 -9.81 2.54
CA MET A 36 4.89 -8.83 2.96
C MET A 36 3.89 -8.56 1.82
N TYR A 37 2.66 -8.25 2.20
CA TYR A 37 1.62 -7.78 1.28
C TYR A 37 1.17 -6.39 1.73
N ILE A 38 1.09 -5.45 0.78
CA ILE A 38 0.48 -4.13 0.95
C ILE A 38 -0.84 -4.11 0.17
N ASP A 39 -1.86 -3.46 0.71
CA ASP A 39 -3.23 -3.54 0.16
C ASP A 39 -3.33 -3.10 -1.31
N LEU A 40 -2.70 -1.97 -1.68
CA LEU A 40 -2.69 -1.47 -3.06
C LEU A 40 -1.32 -0.92 -3.46
N ALA A 41 -0.98 -1.04 -4.74
CA ALA A 41 -0.02 -0.16 -5.41
C ALA A 41 -0.70 0.55 -6.58
N ALA A 42 -0.38 1.83 -6.75
CA ALA A 42 -0.93 2.65 -7.80
C ALA A 42 0.11 3.59 -8.40
N GLU A 43 -0.06 3.92 -9.67
CA GLU A 43 0.76 4.86 -10.43
C GLU A 43 -0.13 6.01 -10.93
N GLN A 44 0.36 7.24 -10.93
CA GLN A 44 -0.44 8.37 -11.40
C GLN A 44 -0.49 8.39 -12.95
N LEU A 45 -1.69 8.37 -13.55
CA LEU A 45 -1.87 8.52 -15.00
C LEU A 45 -1.69 9.99 -15.40
N ILE A 46 -0.46 10.44 -15.60
CA ILE A 46 -0.21 11.78 -16.13
C ILE A 46 -0.16 11.69 -17.66
N ALA A 47 -1.26 12.09 -18.33
CA ALA A 47 -1.37 12.09 -19.80
C ALA A 47 -0.39 13.04 -20.54
N ALA A 48 0.48 13.76 -19.82
CA ALA A 48 1.64 14.45 -20.36
C ALA A 48 2.77 14.41 -19.32
N GLN A 49 3.90 13.78 -19.66
CA GLN A 49 5.01 13.45 -18.76
C GLN A 49 5.44 14.60 -17.82
N LYS A 50 5.35 14.34 -16.51
CA LYS A 50 6.32 14.79 -15.52
C LYS A 50 6.29 13.85 -14.29
N ASP A 51 7.37 13.08 -14.12
CA ASP A 51 7.80 12.38 -12.90
C ASP A 51 7.05 11.11 -12.39
N ASN A 52 6.38 10.32 -13.25
CA ASN A 52 5.85 8.95 -12.98
C ASN A 52 5.76 8.53 -11.49
N GLN A 53 4.88 9.18 -10.73
CA GLN A 53 4.78 8.95 -9.29
C GLN A 53 4.08 7.62 -9.03
N SER A 54 4.72 6.79 -8.19
CA SER A 54 4.18 5.51 -7.71
C SER A 54 3.93 5.60 -6.21
N ILE A 55 2.83 5.01 -5.75
CA ILE A 55 2.49 4.91 -4.33
C ILE A 55 2.16 3.46 -3.95
N ALA A 56 2.52 3.10 -2.73
CA ALA A 56 1.99 1.94 -2.03
C ALA A 56 1.03 2.43 -0.94
N VAL A 57 -0.14 1.80 -0.83
CA VAL A 57 -1.22 2.23 0.07
C VAL A 57 -1.63 1.08 0.97
N GLU A 58 -1.49 1.29 2.27
CA GLU A 58 -2.00 0.42 3.33
C GLU A 58 -3.34 0.98 3.85
N ILE A 59 -4.37 0.15 3.96
CA ILE A 59 -5.74 0.56 4.30
C ILE A 59 -6.08 0.08 5.71
N LYS A 60 -6.64 0.98 6.53
CA LYS A 60 -7.06 0.69 7.91
C LYS A 60 -8.40 1.35 8.22
N SER A 61 -9.31 0.55 8.76
CA SER A 61 -10.67 0.96 9.08
C SER A 61 -10.86 1.53 10.49
N PHE A 62 -9.95 1.29 11.43
CA PHE A 62 -10.02 1.82 12.79
C PHE A 62 -11.34 1.46 13.50
N LEU A 63 -11.74 0.19 13.41
CA LEU A 63 -13.02 -0.32 13.95
C LEU A 63 -12.88 -1.12 15.24
N GLN A 64 -11.68 -1.41 15.72
CA GLN A 64 -11.49 -2.14 16.98
C GLN A 64 -11.87 -1.26 18.18
N GLU A 65 -12.17 -1.89 19.31
CA GLU A 65 -12.54 -1.17 20.56
C GLU A 65 -11.44 -0.22 21.06
N SER A 66 -10.18 -0.46 20.69
CA SER A 66 -9.04 0.38 21.04
C SER A 66 -8.35 0.94 19.79
N GLU A 67 -8.67 2.19 19.46
CA GLU A 67 -8.01 2.94 18.39
C GLU A 67 -6.49 3.01 18.60
N MET A 68 -6.02 3.14 19.85
CA MET A 68 -4.60 3.22 20.17
C MET A 68 -3.85 1.92 19.84
N SER A 69 -4.46 0.77 20.13
CA SER A 69 -3.86 -0.53 19.79
C SER A 69 -3.81 -0.73 18.28
N GLU A 70 -4.89 -0.38 17.57
CA GLU A 70 -4.95 -0.44 16.12
C GLU A 70 -3.95 0.51 15.45
N PHE A 71 -3.75 1.70 16.02
CA PHE A 71 -2.73 2.65 15.58
C PHE A 71 -1.31 2.07 15.71
N HIS A 72 -0.98 1.43 16.83
CA HIS A 72 0.34 0.81 17.01
C HIS A 72 0.61 -0.28 15.97
N VAL A 73 -0.40 -1.08 15.62
CA VAL A 73 -0.30 -2.10 14.57
C VAL A 73 -0.13 -1.45 13.20
N ALA A 74 -0.98 -0.49 12.86
CA ALA A 74 -0.92 0.23 11.59
C ALA A 74 0.42 0.93 11.38
N LEU A 75 0.96 1.56 12.44
CA LEU A 75 2.25 2.21 12.41
C LEU A 75 3.38 1.20 12.19
N GLY A 76 3.35 0.05 12.87
CA GLY A 76 4.31 -1.03 12.65
C GLY A 76 4.32 -1.50 11.19
N GLN A 77 3.15 -1.80 10.63
CA GLN A 77 3.00 -2.21 9.23
C GLN A 77 3.48 -1.15 8.24
N CYS A 78 3.18 0.13 8.49
CA CYS A 78 3.66 1.24 7.68
C CYS A 78 5.20 1.35 7.72
N LEU A 79 5.80 1.26 8.90
CA LEU A 79 7.25 1.32 9.06
C LEU A 79 7.94 0.11 8.42
N ASP A 80 7.36 -1.09 8.51
CA ASP A 80 7.86 -2.28 7.84
C ASP A 80 7.84 -2.09 6.32
N ALA A 81 6.75 -1.58 5.74
CA ALA A 81 6.67 -1.29 4.31
C ALA A 81 7.76 -0.30 3.84
N VAL A 82 7.93 0.81 4.57
CA VAL A 82 8.93 1.85 4.25
C VAL A 82 10.36 1.32 4.40
N ALA A 83 10.63 0.49 5.40
CA ALA A 83 11.95 -0.10 5.61
C ALA A 83 12.36 -1.01 4.44
N HIS A 84 11.41 -1.76 3.87
CA HIS A 84 11.67 -2.65 2.75
C HIS A 84 11.82 -1.91 1.41
N GLU A 85 11.17 -0.75 1.23
CA GLU A 85 11.36 0.12 0.04
C GLU A 85 12.77 0.74 -0.01
N ARG A 86 13.35 1.08 1.16
CA ARG A 86 14.70 1.67 1.25
C ARG A 86 15.84 0.68 1.02
N LEU A 87 15.56 -0.62 0.96
CA LEU A 87 16.55 -1.62 0.57
C LEU A 87 16.66 -1.62 -0.96
N PRO A 88 17.88 -1.55 -1.53
CA PRO A 88 18.05 -1.43 -2.98
C PRO A 88 17.39 -2.62 -3.67
N TRP A 89 16.31 -2.34 -4.41
CA TRP A 89 15.69 -3.27 -5.33
C TRP A 89 16.75 -3.81 -6.29
N SER A 90 17.11 -5.08 -6.12
CA SER A 90 17.96 -5.82 -7.05
C SER A 90 17.06 -6.77 -7.84
N PRO A 91 16.71 -6.45 -9.11
CA PRO A 91 15.99 -7.41 -9.93
C PRO A 91 16.91 -8.60 -10.27
N PRO A 92 16.37 -9.81 -10.49
CA PRO A 92 17.11 -10.88 -11.13
C PRO A 92 17.53 -10.53 -12.56
#